data_AF-A8WMC6-F1
#
_entry.id   AF-A8WMC6-F1
#
_cell.length_a   1.000
_cell.length_b   1.000
_cell.length_c   1.000
_cell.angle_alpha   90.00
_cell.angle_beta   90.00
_cell.angle_gamma   90.00
#
_symmetry.space_group_name_H-M   'P 1'
#
loop_
_entity.id
_entity.type
_entity.pdbx_description
1 polymer ?
#
loop_
_entity_poly.entity_id
_entity_poly.type
_entity_poly.pdbx_seq_one_letter_code
_entity_poly.pdbx_strand_id
1 'polypeptide(L)'
;MLAAIPDMDRRLSYGSLKCVLQKFKANFRFRLAERLPEIRCAEKAVPLYIDKFTFAEEGFKLNNTEYQLGVICQVRDGPAQKTFIGQAQYGGHPRDIDRFGYEIRSFTELTPGDIFVQDYNPQMDADDDLEFETTEESLLIQQNRLIALEKEKIELEHAPEEVENIPENPMELDLSEEDLIGIEPEEEDDLMDPDQVERGRDQVLSRKEQLEKINISIIYAKTLLAYIEFDLERNRRKRDNLPSLFDFFIQFTKTSPDGTVYIERFNYDKSLMAARKYLICKLLGNRKPVMKIKSLGFWARPGGGLVISLPEGIKLDVQNFGTSGNLSDVLERVEPVLEYPNRPFNLLTSDSLRLEDAQNPKVQNAEVLVLSDNWDVDYIALCREVQNKNIVIFLGQEMQPLEYGLLVEDLIETKGTVGTFYEITQTGEDKTKEAMRFIAAHFENVVMRESLIIIPLSHQLQLNVSCEPYLMDPSLVHLWTMKMEVVQNQKN
;
A
#
# COMPACT_ATOMS: atom_id res chain seq x y z
N MET A 1 12.45 -57.17 -20.05
CA MET A 1 12.65 -56.32 -18.86
C MET A 1 11.33 -56.27 -18.12
N LEU A 2 11.22 -56.95 -16.97
CA LEU A 2 10.06 -56.84 -16.10
C LEU A 2 10.16 -55.50 -15.38
N ALA A 3 9.22 -54.59 -15.62
CA ALA A 3 9.08 -53.37 -14.86
C ALA A 3 8.80 -53.74 -13.40
N ALA A 4 9.73 -53.40 -12.51
CA ALA A 4 9.55 -53.60 -11.08
C ALA A 4 8.32 -52.80 -10.62
N ILE A 5 7.34 -53.50 -10.03
CA ILE A 5 6.19 -52.88 -9.38
C ILE A 5 6.75 -51.97 -8.28
N PRO A 6 6.45 -50.65 -8.28
CA PRO A 6 6.97 -49.75 -7.26
C PRO A 6 6.45 -50.19 -5.89
N ASP A 7 7.39 -50.44 -4.97
CA ASP A 7 7.11 -50.73 -3.57
C ASP A 7 6.49 -49.50 -2.91
N MET A 8 5.19 -49.60 -2.61
CA MET A 8 4.37 -48.51 -2.08
C MET A 8 4.80 -48.08 -0.66
N ASP A 9 5.54 -48.92 0.08
CA ASP A 9 6.02 -48.63 1.43
C ASP A 9 7.44 -48.04 1.45
N ARG A 10 8.09 -47.92 0.28
CA ARG A 10 9.45 -47.40 0.18
C ARG A 10 9.49 -45.89 0.40
N ARG A 11 9.93 -45.49 1.60
CA ARG A 11 10.17 -44.09 1.96
C ARG A 11 11.25 -43.46 1.07
N LEU A 12 11.07 -42.18 0.74
CA LEU A 12 12.11 -41.40 0.06
C LEU A 12 13.36 -41.31 0.94
N SER A 13 14.53 -41.50 0.34
CA SER A 13 15.79 -41.21 1.03
C SER A 13 15.87 -39.72 1.40
N TYR A 14 16.64 -39.36 2.43
CA TYR A 14 16.82 -37.96 2.83
C TYR A 14 17.36 -37.09 1.67
N GLY A 15 18.27 -37.63 0.85
CA GLY A 15 18.77 -36.96 -0.35
C GLY A 15 17.68 -36.76 -1.41
N SER A 16 16.91 -37.80 -1.73
CA SER A 16 15.80 -37.72 -2.69
C SER A 16 14.73 -36.73 -2.22
N LEU A 17 14.41 -36.73 -0.92
CA LEU A 17 13.46 -35.79 -0.32
C LEU A 17 13.93 -34.35 -0.49
N LYS A 18 15.21 -34.05 -0.26
CA LYS A 18 15.79 -32.72 -0.52
C LYS A 18 15.62 -32.30 -1.98
N CYS A 19 15.95 -33.19 -2.92
CA CYS A 19 15.81 -32.89 -4.35
C CYS A 19 14.35 -32.59 -4.75
N VAL A 20 13.39 -33.34 -4.22
CA VAL A 20 11.96 -33.12 -4.47
C VAL A 20 11.51 -31.79 -3.85
N LEU A 21 11.86 -31.53 -2.58
CA LEU A 21 11.49 -30.30 -1.89
C LEU A 21 11.99 -29.06 -2.64
N GLN A 22 13.21 -29.10 -3.19
CA GLN A 22 13.77 -28.01 -4.00
C GLN A 22 12.93 -27.61 -5.23
N LYS A 23 12.06 -28.49 -5.72
CA LYS A 23 11.19 -28.20 -6.88
C LYS A 23 9.87 -27.54 -6.49
N PHE A 24 9.52 -27.51 -5.20
CA PHE A 24 8.28 -26.90 -4.74
C PHE A 24 8.42 -25.41 -4.46
N LYS A 25 7.33 -24.66 -4.66
CA LYS A 25 7.20 -23.24 -4.26
C LYS A 25 7.25 -23.10 -2.72
N ALA A 26 7.75 -21.96 -2.23
CA ALA A 26 7.96 -21.70 -0.80
C ALA A 26 6.72 -21.98 0.07
N ASN A 27 5.57 -21.38 -0.25
CA ASN A 27 4.33 -21.57 0.53
C ASN A 27 3.84 -23.03 0.55
N PHE A 28 4.10 -23.81 -0.50
CA PHE A 28 3.78 -25.24 -0.50
C PHE A 28 4.69 -26.02 0.45
N ARG A 29 5.99 -25.72 0.47
CA ARG A 29 6.94 -26.33 1.41
C ARG A 29 6.56 -26.05 2.86
N PHE A 30 6.17 -24.82 3.19
CA PHE A 30 5.77 -24.44 4.54
C PHE A 30 4.54 -25.25 5.00
N ARG A 31 3.49 -25.32 4.15
CA ARG A 31 2.29 -26.14 4.44
C ARG A 31 2.63 -27.62 4.60
N LEU A 32 3.50 -28.14 3.75
CA LEU A 32 3.92 -29.54 3.82
C LEU A 32 4.68 -29.83 5.12
N ALA A 33 5.61 -28.97 5.50
CA ALA A 33 6.40 -29.09 6.73
C ALA A 33 5.56 -28.87 8.00
N GLU A 34 4.49 -28.08 7.92
CA GLU A 34 3.52 -27.92 9.00
C GLU A 34 2.74 -29.21 9.24
N ARG A 35 2.20 -29.81 8.17
CA ARG A 35 1.40 -31.06 8.22
C ARG A 35 2.23 -32.32 8.45
N LEU A 36 3.49 -32.32 8.00
CA LEU A 36 4.42 -33.45 8.10
C LEU A 36 5.69 -33.02 8.85
N PRO A 37 5.70 -33.08 10.20
CA PRO A 37 6.84 -32.60 10.99
C PRO A 37 8.16 -33.30 10.66
N GLU A 38 8.12 -34.57 10.24
CA GLU A 38 9.32 -35.37 9.90
C GLU A 38 10.15 -34.79 8.75
N ILE A 39 9.55 -34.00 7.86
CA ILE A 39 10.27 -33.42 6.71
C ILE A 39 10.87 -32.04 7.00
N ARG A 40 10.57 -31.42 8.15
CA ARG A 40 11.00 -30.04 8.49
C ARG A 40 12.51 -29.86 8.36
N CYS A 41 13.28 -30.81 8.87
CA CYS A 41 14.74 -30.75 8.80
C CYS A 41 15.27 -30.84 7.36
N ALA A 42 14.62 -31.60 6.48
CA ALA A 42 14.99 -31.66 5.07
C ALA A 42 14.61 -30.37 4.33
N GLU A 43 13.42 -29.83 4.63
CA GLU A 43 12.90 -28.58 4.05
C GLU A 43 13.78 -27.37 4.39
N LYS A 44 14.16 -27.23 5.66
CA LYS A 44 15.04 -26.14 6.12
C LYS A 44 16.48 -26.26 5.62
N ALA A 45 16.91 -27.47 5.24
CA ALA A 45 18.26 -27.74 4.77
C ALA A 45 18.45 -27.53 3.26
N VAL A 46 17.40 -27.18 2.51
CA VAL A 46 17.49 -26.88 1.07
C VAL A 46 17.31 -25.39 0.79
N PRO A 47 17.91 -24.85 -0.29
CA PRO A 47 17.72 -23.46 -0.67
C PRO A 47 16.26 -23.11 -0.90
N LEU A 48 15.88 -21.92 -0.45
CA LEU A 48 14.55 -21.35 -0.61
C LEU A 48 14.60 -20.21 -1.62
N TYR A 49 13.68 -20.23 -2.59
CA TYR A 49 13.49 -19.14 -3.54
C TYR A 49 12.13 -18.49 -3.29
N ILE A 50 12.14 -17.17 -3.14
CA ILE A 50 10.96 -16.33 -2.94
C ILE A 50 10.96 -15.28 -4.05
N ASP A 51 9.83 -15.10 -4.71
CA ASP A 51 9.68 -14.14 -5.80
C ASP A 51 9.44 -12.71 -5.26
N LYS A 52 8.46 -12.56 -4.36
CA LYS A 52 8.16 -11.28 -3.71
C LYS A 52 8.02 -11.49 -2.20
N PHE A 53 8.67 -10.66 -1.40
CA PHE A 53 8.51 -10.66 0.05
C PHE A 53 8.36 -9.23 0.53
N THR A 54 7.15 -8.85 0.94
CA THR A 54 6.85 -7.48 1.36
C THR A 54 6.33 -7.45 2.78
N PHE A 55 6.76 -6.46 3.55
CA PHE A 55 6.29 -6.19 4.90
C PHE A 55 5.47 -4.91 4.90
N ALA A 56 4.45 -4.89 5.74
CA ALA A 56 3.57 -3.75 6.00
C ALA A 56 3.13 -3.76 7.47
N GLU A 57 2.40 -2.73 7.90
CA GLU A 57 1.97 -2.62 9.30
C GLU A 57 1.06 -3.76 9.75
N GLU A 58 0.26 -4.33 8.85
CA GLU A 58 -0.68 -5.41 9.13
C GLU A 58 0.03 -6.78 9.23
N GLY A 59 1.22 -6.90 8.63
CA GLY A 59 1.99 -8.13 8.59
C GLY A 59 2.92 -8.23 7.38
N PHE A 60 2.83 -9.32 6.63
CA PHE A 60 3.68 -9.52 5.45
C PHE A 60 3.03 -10.40 4.39
N LYS A 61 3.48 -10.21 3.15
CA LYS A 61 3.09 -11.01 1.99
C LYS A 61 4.29 -11.74 1.42
N LEU A 62 4.16 -13.06 1.31
CA LEU A 62 5.19 -13.95 0.75
C LEU A 62 4.65 -14.57 -0.53
N ASN A 63 5.22 -14.16 -1.66
CA ASN A 63 4.69 -14.33 -3.01
C ASN A 63 3.27 -13.77 -3.09
N ASN A 64 2.27 -14.64 -3.29
CA ASN A 64 0.86 -14.27 -3.41
C ASN A 64 0.06 -14.74 -2.19
N THR A 65 0.72 -14.96 -1.05
CA THR A 65 0.07 -15.37 0.20
C THR A 65 0.32 -14.32 1.25
N GLU A 66 -0.75 -13.81 1.81
CA GLU A 66 -0.73 -12.76 2.81
C GLU A 66 -0.88 -13.35 4.22
N TYR A 67 -0.12 -12.79 5.16
CA TYR A 67 -0.07 -13.17 6.56
C TYR A 67 -0.26 -11.90 7.39
N GLN A 68 -1.43 -11.76 8.00
CA GLN A 68 -1.80 -10.61 8.83
C GLN A 68 -1.89 -11.02 10.30
N LEU A 69 -1.49 -10.11 11.17
CA LEU A 69 -1.62 -10.23 12.62
C LEU A 69 -2.13 -8.91 13.17
N GLY A 70 -3.33 -8.92 13.75
CA GLY A 70 -3.95 -7.74 14.35
C GLY A 70 -4.65 -8.03 15.68
N VAL A 71 -4.88 -6.99 16.48
CA VAL A 71 -5.64 -7.08 17.73
C VAL A 71 -7.13 -6.90 17.45
N ILE A 72 -7.95 -7.73 18.08
CA ILE A 72 -9.41 -7.62 18.05
C ILE A 72 -9.91 -7.36 19.47
N CYS A 73 -10.77 -6.36 19.60
CA CYS A 73 -11.46 -6.03 20.85
C CYS A 73 -12.89 -6.56 20.82
N GLN A 74 -13.22 -7.42 21.77
CA GLN A 74 -14.60 -7.88 21.99
C GLN A 74 -15.13 -7.31 23.30
N VAL A 75 -16.29 -6.67 23.25
CA VAL A 75 -16.97 -6.14 24.45
C VAL A 75 -17.53 -7.31 25.27
N ARG A 76 -17.22 -7.34 26.58
CA ARG A 76 -17.67 -8.40 27.50
C ARG A 76 -19.19 -8.42 27.69
N ASP A 77 -19.79 -7.24 27.88
CA ASP A 77 -21.20 -7.08 28.22
C ASP A 77 -21.90 -6.16 27.21
N GLY A 78 -22.82 -6.70 26.40
CA GLY A 78 -23.58 -5.93 25.41
C GLY A 78 -24.42 -6.80 24.47
N PRO A 79 -25.49 -6.25 23.84
CA PRO A 79 -26.33 -6.99 22.91
C PRO A 79 -25.56 -7.28 21.61
N ALA A 80 -25.19 -8.56 21.47
CA ALA A 80 -24.25 -9.14 20.50
C ALA A 80 -22.79 -8.71 20.73
N GLN A 81 -21.89 -9.68 20.73
CA GLN A 81 -20.42 -9.55 20.76
C GLN A 81 -19.93 -8.76 19.53
N LYS A 82 -20.19 -7.45 19.50
CA LYS A 82 -19.72 -6.56 18.45
C LYS A 82 -18.22 -6.35 18.65
N THR A 83 -17.48 -6.51 17.56
CA THR A 83 -16.09 -6.07 17.51
C THR A 83 -16.09 -4.56 17.38
N PHE A 84 -15.48 -3.86 18.34
CA PHE A 84 -15.49 -2.39 18.34
C PHE A 84 -14.24 -1.79 17.67
N ILE A 85 -13.08 -2.44 17.84
CA ILE A 85 -11.80 -2.00 17.27
C ILE A 85 -11.17 -3.14 16.47
N GLY A 86 -10.72 -2.82 15.26
CA GLY A 86 -10.13 -3.78 14.32
C GLY A 86 -11.20 -4.65 13.71
N GLN A 87 -11.70 -4.29 12.52
CA GLN A 87 -12.73 -5.07 11.85
C GLN A 87 -12.25 -6.53 11.71
N ALA A 88 -12.94 -7.46 12.36
CA ALA A 88 -12.53 -8.86 12.40
C ALA A 88 -12.39 -9.49 11.00
N GLN A 89 -13.13 -8.95 10.03
CA GLN A 89 -13.08 -9.34 8.62
C GLN A 89 -11.79 -8.89 7.90
N TYR A 90 -11.11 -7.85 8.40
CA TYR A 90 -9.90 -7.28 7.81
C TYR A 90 -8.62 -7.58 8.61
N GLY A 91 -8.65 -8.60 9.48
CA GLY A 91 -7.45 -9.07 10.18
C GLY A 91 -7.20 -8.46 11.56
N GLY A 92 -7.99 -7.47 11.97
CA GLY A 92 -7.84 -6.77 13.26
C GLY A 92 -6.95 -5.53 13.17
N HIS A 93 -6.79 -4.82 14.30
CA HIS A 93 -6.00 -3.61 14.40
C HIS A 93 -4.49 -3.90 14.27
N PRO A 94 -3.73 -3.19 13.41
CA PRO A 94 -2.36 -3.57 13.06
C PRO A 94 -1.31 -3.19 14.13
N ARG A 95 -1.70 -2.45 15.17
CA ARG A 95 -0.81 -2.02 16.24
C ARG A 95 -1.27 -2.52 17.60
N ASP A 96 -0.33 -2.64 18.52
CA ASP A 96 -0.60 -3.00 19.91
C ASP A 96 -1.49 -1.92 20.55
N ILE A 97 -2.36 -2.35 21.46
CA ILE A 97 -3.33 -1.48 22.12
C ILE A 97 -3.25 -1.64 23.64
N ASP A 98 -3.52 -0.56 24.35
CA ASP A 98 -3.54 -0.56 25.80
C ASP A 98 -4.77 -1.29 26.36
N ARG A 99 -4.82 -1.48 27.68
CA ARG A 99 -5.94 -2.16 28.34
C ARG A 99 -7.28 -1.44 28.16
N PHE A 100 -7.30 -0.19 27.72
CA PHE A 100 -8.51 0.58 27.42
C PHE A 100 -8.80 0.61 25.91
N GLY A 101 -8.00 -0.07 25.07
CA GLY A 101 -8.18 -0.14 23.63
C GLY A 101 -7.55 1.00 22.84
N TYR A 102 -6.75 1.89 23.46
CA TYR A 102 -6.00 2.93 22.73
C TYR A 102 -4.79 2.34 22.07
N GLU A 103 -4.52 2.78 20.84
CA GLU A 103 -3.29 2.43 20.16
C GLU A 103 -2.07 2.85 20.98
N ILE A 104 -1.10 1.94 21.07
CA ILE A 104 0.23 2.24 21.59
C ILE A 104 1.07 2.70 20.41
N ARG A 105 1.16 4.02 20.21
CA ARG A 105 1.95 4.64 19.13
C ARG A 105 3.47 4.50 19.31
N SER A 106 3.94 4.08 20.49
CA SER A 106 5.38 3.87 20.75
C SER A 106 5.85 2.48 20.34
N PHE A 107 6.89 2.43 19.50
CA PHE A 107 7.59 1.18 19.25
C PHE A 107 8.31 0.71 20.53
N THR A 108 8.26 -0.59 20.80
CA THR A 108 9.04 -1.19 21.89
C THR A 108 10.55 -0.99 21.64
N GLU A 109 11.39 -1.16 22.65
CA GLU A 109 12.85 -1.12 22.51
C GLU A 109 13.33 -2.00 21.34
N LEU A 110 13.89 -1.36 20.32
CA LEU A 110 14.45 -2.04 19.15
C LEU A 110 15.57 -2.98 19.62
N THR A 111 15.52 -4.23 19.16
CA THR A 111 16.58 -5.21 19.42
C THR A 111 17.63 -5.15 18.31
N PRO A 112 18.92 -5.44 18.62
CA PRO A 112 19.94 -5.53 17.57
C PRO A 112 19.53 -6.50 16.46
N GLY A 113 19.50 -6.01 15.22
CA GLY A 113 19.05 -6.78 14.05
C GLY A 113 17.59 -6.54 13.63
N ASP A 114 16.83 -5.76 14.40
CA ASP A 114 15.53 -5.25 13.92
C ASP A 114 15.76 -4.19 12.85
N ILE A 115 14.98 -4.27 11.77
CA ILE A 115 14.94 -3.26 10.73
C ILE A 115 13.81 -2.32 11.09
N PHE A 116 14.16 -1.07 11.35
CA PHE A 116 13.22 -0.01 11.62
C PHE A 116 13.06 0.86 10.37
N VAL A 117 11.82 0.99 9.93
CA VAL A 117 11.42 1.81 8.79
C VAL A 117 10.46 2.86 9.34
N GLN A 118 10.92 4.10 9.40
CA GLN A 118 10.10 5.23 9.81
C GLN A 118 10.58 6.44 9.01
N ASP A 119 9.64 7.27 8.58
CA ASP A 119 9.95 8.65 8.27
C ASP A 119 9.31 9.52 9.34
N TYR A 120 10.09 9.89 10.35
CA TYR A 120 9.57 10.61 11.52
C TYR A 120 9.28 12.06 11.11
N ASN A 121 7.99 12.38 10.92
CA ASN A 121 7.52 13.76 10.90
C ASN A 121 6.94 14.13 12.27
N PRO A 122 7.69 14.84 13.14
CA PRO A 122 7.20 15.25 14.46
C PRO A 122 5.95 16.15 14.43
N GLN A 123 5.63 16.77 13.29
CA GLN A 123 4.42 17.60 13.15
C GLN A 123 3.15 16.76 12.96
N MET A 124 3.24 15.57 12.35
CA MET A 124 2.07 14.70 12.17
C MET A 124 1.58 14.13 13.51
N ASP A 125 2.51 13.72 14.40
CA ASP A 125 2.14 13.25 15.75
C ASP A 125 1.44 14.33 16.59
N ALA A 126 1.75 15.61 16.38
CA ALA A 126 1.15 16.71 17.13
C ALA A 126 -0.28 17.05 16.69
N ASP A 127 -0.59 16.87 15.40
CA ASP A 127 -1.94 17.07 14.86
C ASP A 127 -2.81 15.81 15.07
N ASP A 128 -2.23 14.61 15.08
CA ASP A 128 -2.94 13.34 15.28
C ASP A 128 -3.14 12.99 16.78
N ASP A 129 -2.44 13.68 17.69
CA ASP A 129 -2.71 13.72 19.15
C ASP A 129 -3.86 14.68 19.50
N LEU A 130 -4.36 15.46 18.53
CA LEU A 130 -5.73 15.96 18.57
C LEU A 130 -6.67 14.79 18.24
N GLU A 131 -6.61 13.70 19.02
CA GLU A 131 -7.77 12.81 19.18
C GLU A 131 -8.94 13.77 19.35
N PHE A 132 -9.92 13.74 18.45
CA PHE A 132 -11.18 14.47 18.63
C PHE A 132 -11.65 14.10 20.04
N GLU A 133 -11.41 14.97 21.03
CA GLU A 133 -11.78 14.69 22.40
C GLU A 133 -13.28 14.56 22.36
N THR A 134 -13.74 13.31 22.44
CA THR A 134 -15.16 13.03 22.38
C THR A 134 -15.72 13.58 23.68
N THR A 135 -16.36 14.75 23.60
CA THR A 135 -16.86 15.47 24.76
C THR A 135 -18.33 15.15 25.02
N GLU A 136 -18.80 15.50 26.21
CA GLU A 136 -20.24 15.47 26.52
C GLU A 136 -21.03 16.44 25.61
N GLU A 137 -20.38 17.48 25.07
CA GLU A 137 -20.98 18.39 24.08
C GLU A 137 -21.18 17.70 22.73
N SER A 138 -20.19 16.95 22.24
CA SER A 138 -20.30 16.13 21.02
C SER A 138 -21.45 15.12 21.11
N LEU A 139 -21.62 14.48 22.28
CA LEU A 139 -22.75 13.59 22.55
C LEU A 139 -24.09 14.33 22.44
N LEU A 140 -24.21 15.50 23.07
CA LEU A 140 -25.44 16.28 23.03
C LEU A 140 -25.78 16.76 21.60
N ILE A 141 -24.77 17.19 20.83
CA ILE A 141 -24.93 17.59 19.43
C ILE A 141 -25.52 16.42 18.62
N GLN A 142 -24.96 15.22 18.74
CA GLN A 142 -25.45 14.06 17.99
C GLN A 142 -26.83 13.57 18.47
N GLN A 143 -27.14 13.65 19.77
CA GLN A 143 -28.49 13.37 20.28
C GLN A 143 -29.51 14.34 19.68
N ASN A 144 -29.20 15.64 19.64
CA ASN A 144 -30.07 16.65 19.04
C ASN A 144 -30.24 16.44 17.53
N ARG A 145 -29.16 16.08 16.80
CA ARG A 145 -29.23 15.73 15.37
C ARG A 145 -30.18 14.55 15.13
N LEU A 146 -30.08 13.50 15.95
CA LEU A 146 -30.95 12.34 15.85
C LEU A 146 -32.43 12.70 16.11
N ILE A 147 -32.71 13.51 17.14
CA ILE A 147 -34.07 13.98 17.43
C ILE A 147 -34.64 14.80 16.26
N ALA A 148 -33.83 15.68 15.67
CA ALA A 148 -34.22 16.48 14.52
C ALA A 148 -34.58 15.61 13.30
N LEU A 149 -33.74 14.61 12.97
CA LEU A 149 -33.99 13.68 11.87
C LEU A 149 -35.24 12.81 12.11
N GLU A 150 -35.45 12.32 13.33
CA GLU A 150 -36.66 11.56 13.67
C GLU A 150 -37.92 12.43 13.57
N LYS A 151 -37.82 13.71 13.93
CA LYS A 151 -38.92 14.67 13.77
C LYS A 151 -39.20 14.97 12.30
N GLU A 152 -38.18 15.22 11.50
CA GLU A 152 -38.28 15.46 10.05
C GLU A 152 -38.93 14.26 9.33
N LYS A 153 -38.51 13.04 9.69
CA LYS A 153 -39.15 11.81 9.21
C LYS A 153 -40.65 11.79 9.51
N ILE A 154 -41.04 12.09 10.76
CA ILE A 154 -42.46 12.14 11.15
C ILE A 154 -43.20 13.22 10.35
N GLU A 155 -42.63 14.41 10.21
CA GLU A 155 -43.24 15.51 9.46
C GLU A 155 -43.47 15.12 7.98
N LEU A 156 -42.48 14.49 7.33
CA LEU A 156 -42.61 14.00 5.95
C LEU A 156 -43.56 12.80 5.80
N GLU A 157 -43.66 11.92 6.80
CA GLU A 157 -44.64 10.82 6.83
C GLU A 157 -46.08 11.34 7.02
N HIS A 158 -46.26 12.49 7.67
CA HIS A 158 -47.58 13.07 7.96
C HIS A 158 -47.94 14.27 7.06
N ALA A 159 -47.04 14.68 6.17
CA ALA A 159 -47.30 15.73 5.19
C ALA A 159 -48.45 15.32 4.24
N PRO A 160 -49.41 16.23 3.95
CA PRO A 160 -50.44 15.97 2.96
C PRO A 160 -49.81 15.75 1.58
N GLU A 161 -50.35 14.82 0.78
CA GLU A 161 -49.88 14.60 -0.59
C GLU A 161 -50.08 15.88 -1.42
N GLU A 162 -48.99 16.59 -1.70
CA GLU A 162 -49.01 17.61 -2.74
C GLU A 162 -49.05 16.89 -4.09
N VAL A 163 -50.06 17.22 -4.89
CA VAL A 163 -50.18 16.78 -6.28
C VAL A 163 -49.04 17.45 -7.05
N GLU A 164 -48.01 16.68 -7.40
CA GLU A 164 -46.93 17.12 -8.28
C GLU A 164 -47.53 17.54 -9.64
N ASN A 165 -47.67 18.85 -9.87
CA ASN A 165 -47.83 19.38 -11.22
C ASN A 165 -46.45 19.37 -11.88
N ILE A 166 -46.13 18.27 -12.57
CA ILE A 166 -44.99 18.18 -13.47
C ILE A 166 -45.25 19.15 -14.63
N PRO A 167 -44.38 20.13 -14.93
CA PRO A 167 -44.45 20.84 -16.20
C PRO A 167 -44.12 19.86 -17.32
N GLU A 168 -45.07 19.63 -18.22
CA GLU A 168 -44.87 18.90 -19.48
C GLU A 168 -43.93 19.68 -20.41
N ASN A 169 -42.62 19.69 -20.13
CA ASN A 169 -41.59 19.79 -21.16
C ASN A 169 -40.19 19.53 -20.57
N PRO A 170 -39.58 18.35 -20.78
CA PRO A 170 -38.14 18.23 -20.66
C PRO A 170 -37.52 18.91 -21.90
N MET A 171 -36.89 20.05 -21.71
CA MET A 171 -36.03 20.63 -22.74
C MET A 171 -34.81 19.72 -22.84
N GLU A 172 -34.71 18.96 -23.93
CA GLU A 172 -33.53 18.16 -24.29
C GLU A 172 -32.27 19.05 -24.23
N LEU A 173 -31.35 18.71 -23.33
CA LEU A 173 -29.96 19.11 -23.40
C LEU A 173 -29.14 17.83 -23.46
N ASP A 174 -28.79 17.49 -24.69
CA ASP A 174 -27.82 16.48 -25.10
C ASP A 174 -26.46 16.81 -24.45
N LEU A 175 -26.01 15.96 -23.54
CA LEU A 175 -24.63 15.91 -23.05
C LEU A 175 -24.16 14.45 -23.13
N SER A 176 -23.12 14.25 -23.93
CA SER A 176 -22.51 12.97 -24.32
C SER A 176 -21.87 12.23 -23.13
N GLU A 177 -21.72 10.91 -23.28
CA GLU A 177 -21.15 9.93 -22.33
C GLU A 177 -19.69 10.17 -21.86
N GLU A 178 -19.13 11.37 -21.99
CA GLU A 178 -17.73 11.69 -21.66
C GLU A 178 -17.54 12.34 -20.26
N ASP A 179 -18.60 12.65 -19.50
CA ASP A 179 -18.49 13.37 -18.21
C ASP A 179 -18.72 12.51 -16.94
N LEU A 180 -18.70 11.18 -17.01
CA LEU A 180 -18.91 10.28 -15.83
C LEU A 180 -17.81 9.24 -15.67
N ILE A 181 -16.54 9.66 -15.75
CA ILE A 181 -15.39 8.85 -15.33
C ILE A 181 -14.79 9.46 -14.06
N GLY A 182 -14.65 8.62 -13.01
CA GLY A 182 -13.68 8.84 -11.95
C GLY A 182 -14.25 9.07 -10.55
N ILE A 183 -14.77 8.01 -9.91
CA ILE A 183 -14.66 7.87 -8.44
C ILE A 183 -14.21 6.43 -8.18
N GLU A 184 -12.89 6.23 -8.15
CA GLU A 184 -12.29 5.09 -7.46
C GLU A 184 -12.41 5.31 -5.95
N PRO A 185 -12.51 4.23 -5.14
CA PRO A 185 -12.63 4.36 -3.69
C PRO A 185 -11.26 4.68 -3.11
N GLU A 186 -11.04 5.94 -2.72
CA GLU A 186 -9.90 6.29 -1.89
C GLU A 186 -10.13 5.80 -0.46
N GLU A 187 -9.10 5.10 0.03
CA GLU A 187 -8.96 4.60 1.38
C GLU A 187 -8.63 5.75 2.32
N GLU A 188 -9.60 6.17 3.12
CA GLU A 188 -9.37 6.83 4.42
C GLU A 188 -10.65 6.61 5.24
N ASP A 189 -10.52 6.10 6.46
CA ASP A 189 -11.60 5.97 7.45
C ASP A 189 -11.94 7.35 8.03
N ASP A 190 -12.01 8.37 7.17
CA ASP A 190 -12.60 9.65 7.49
C ASP A 190 -14.11 9.45 7.46
N LEU A 191 -14.74 9.67 8.62
CA LEU A 191 -16.18 9.80 8.77
C LEU A 191 -16.66 10.93 7.86
N MET A 192 -16.95 10.61 6.60
CA MET A 192 -17.53 11.52 5.60
C MET A 192 -18.76 12.19 6.22
N ASP A 193 -18.64 13.45 6.59
CA ASP A 193 -19.78 14.27 7.03
C ASP A 193 -20.66 14.54 5.80
N PRO A 194 -21.93 14.09 5.76
CA PRO A 194 -22.77 14.23 4.58
C PRO A 194 -23.04 15.68 4.17
N ASP A 195 -22.74 16.66 5.05
CA ASP A 195 -23.02 18.07 4.82
C ASP A 195 -22.11 18.72 3.74
N GLN A 196 -21.06 18.03 3.25
CA GLN A 196 -20.18 18.54 2.19
C GLN A 196 -20.64 18.20 0.75
N VAL A 197 -21.73 17.44 0.56
CA VAL A 197 -22.28 17.14 -0.77
C VAL A 197 -23.37 18.15 -1.21
N GLU A 198 -23.50 19.30 -0.55
CA GLU A 198 -24.37 20.39 -1.00
C GLU A 198 -23.63 21.34 -1.96
N ARG A 199 -23.38 20.88 -3.19
CA ARG A 199 -23.22 21.79 -4.34
C ARG A 199 -23.49 21.08 -5.66
N GLY A 200 -24.77 20.86 -5.98
CA GLY A 200 -25.13 20.36 -7.29
C GLY A 200 -26.62 20.08 -7.51
N ARG A 201 -27.36 21.12 -7.91
CA ARG A 201 -28.67 21.11 -8.61
C ARG A 201 -29.87 20.62 -7.78
N ASP A 202 -30.81 21.53 -7.55
CA ASP A 202 -32.16 21.26 -7.01
C ASP A 202 -32.94 20.29 -7.92
N GLN A 203 -32.78 18.99 -7.69
CA GLN A 203 -33.76 17.99 -8.11
C GLN A 203 -34.79 17.86 -7.00
N VAL A 204 -36.06 18.12 -7.33
CA VAL A 204 -37.19 17.82 -6.43
C VAL A 204 -37.24 16.31 -6.25
N LEU A 205 -36.64 15.82 -5.16
CA LEU A 205 -36.63 14.41 -4.80
C LEU A 205 -38.06 13.97 -4.47
N SER A 206 -38.45 12.80 -4.95
CA SER A 206 -39.74 12.23 -4.59
C SER A 206 -39.81 12.00 -3.08
N ARG A 207 -41.01 12.07 -2.49
CA ARG A 207 -41.23 11.83 -1.05
C ARG A 207 -40.61 10.51 -0.57
N LYS A 208 -40.61 9.48 -1.42
CA LYS A 208 -40.01 8.17 -1.12
C LYS A 208 -38.48 8.25 -1.00
N GLU A 209 -37.81 8.95 -1.91
CA GLU A 209 -36.35 9.12 -1.89
C GLU A 209 -35.90 9.98 -0.70
N GLN A 210 -36.69 11.01 -0.35
CA GLN A 210 -36.43 11.83 0.85
C GLN A 210 -36.51 10.99 2.14
N LEU A 211 -37.55 10.16 2.27
CA LEU A 211 -37.68 9.24 3.42
C LEU A 211 -36.55 8.21 3.47
N GLU A 212 -36.08 7.71 2.32
CA GLU A 212 -34.95 6.78 2.26
C GLU A 212 -33.64 7.43 2.73
N LYS A 213 -33.34 8.65 2.24
CA LYS A 213 -32.20 9.43 2.72
C LYS A 213 -32.24 9.68 4.22
N ILE A 214 -33.39 10.13 4.75
CA ILE A 214 -33.54 10.39 6.19
C ILE A 214 -33.38 9.11 7.01
N ASN A 215 -33.92 7.97 6.55
CA ASN A 215 -33.72 6.70 7.24
C ASN A 215 -32.23 6.29 7.29
N ILE A 216 -31.49 6.49 6.20
CA ILE A 216 -30.03 6.27 6.17
C ILE A 216 -29.33 7.19 7.18
N SER A 217 -29.66 8.48 7.18
CA SER A 217 -29.10 9.45 8.13
C SER A 217 -29.41 9.10 9.59
N ILE A 218 -30.62 8.60 9.88
CA ILE A 218 -31.01 8.13 11.22
C ILE A 218 -30.16 6.92 11.64
N ILE A 219 -29.94 5.94 10.75
CA ILE A 219 -29.11 4.77 11.03
C ILE A 219 -27.67 5.21 11.32
N TYR A 220 -27.13 6.13 10.52
CA TYR A 220 -25.80 6.68 10.72
C TYR A 220 -25.69 7.42 12.06
N ALA A 221 -26.63 8.34 12.35
CA ALA A 221 -26.67 9.09 13.59
C ALA A 221 -26.77 8.18 14.83
N LYS A 222 -27.58 7.10 14.78
CA LYS A 222 -27.65 6.09 15.85
C LYS A 222 -26.33 5.35 16.03
N THR A 223 -25.64 5.05 14.94
CA THR A 223 -24.35 4.34 14.97
C THR A 223 -23.26 5.23 15.56
N LEU A 224 -23.17 6.49 15.12
CA LEU A 224 -22.22 7.48 15.62
C LEU A 224 -22.49 7.81 17.10
N LEU A 225 -23.76 7.94 17.51
CA LEU A 225 -24.11 8.13 18.92
C LEU A 225 -23.58 6.98 19.80
N ALA A 226 -23.79 5.74 19.36
CA ALA A 226 -23.29 4.58 20.09
C ALA A 226 -21.75 4.56 20.19
N TYR A 227 -21.05 5.02 19.14
CA TYR A 227 -19.60 5.18 19.15
C TYR A 227 -19.15 6.23 20.18
N ILE A 228 -19.79 7.41 20.17
CA ILE A 228 -19.50 8.52 21.10
C ILE A 228 -19.75 8.13 22.55
N GLU A 229 -20.90 7.51 22.85
CA GLU A 229 -21.24 7.03 24.20
C GLU A 229 -20.19 6.03 24.70
N PHE A 230 -19.74 5.16 23.81
CA PHE A 230 -18.72 4.18 24.12
C PHE A 230 -17.36 4.81 24.38
N ASP A 231 -16.90 5.75 23.54
CA ASP A 231 -15.60 6.41 23.73
C ASP A 231 -15.60 7.28 25.00
N LEU A 232 -16.73 7.91 25.33
CA LEU A 232 -16.90 8.59 26.62
C LEU A 232 -16.76 7.64 27.81
N GLU A 233 -17.39 6.46 27.76
CA GLU A 233 -17.27 5.45 28.81
C GLU A 233 -15.84 4.93 28.92
N ARG A 234 -15.17 4.70 27.80
CA ARG A 234 -13.76 4.30 27.72
C ARG A 234 -12.84 5.35 28.35
N ASN A 235 -13.04 6.63 28.02
CA ASN A 235 -12.34 7.78 28.62
C ASN A 235 -12.56 7.87 30.13
N ARG A 236 -13.82 7.74 30.58
CA ARG A 236 -14.18 7.73 32.01
C ARG A 236 -13.45 6.61 32.76
N ARG A 237 -13.45 5.40 32.21
CA ARG A 237 -12.73 4.26 32.80
C ARG A 237 -11.22 4.44 32.85
N LYS A 238 -10.62 5.01 31.80
CA LYS A 238 -9.19 5.35 31.76
C LYS A 238 -8.83 6.33 32.88
N ARG A 239 -9.60 7.41 33.02
CA ARG A 239 -9.44 8.42 34.08
C ARG A 239 -9.58 7.83 35.48
N ASP A 240 -10.61 7.00 35.68
CA ASP A 240 -10.95 6.44 37.00
C ASP A 240 -10.23 5.11 37.29
N ASN A 241 -9.36 4.66 36.37
CA ASN A 241 -8.59 3.41 36.46
C ASN A 241 -9.47 2.16 36.70
N LEU A 242 -10.64 2.12 36.06
CA LEU A 242 -11.59 1.01 36.16
C LEU A 242 -11.20 -0.17 35.24
N PRO A 243 -11.68 -1.40 35.51
CA PRO A 243 -11.44 -2.55 34.63
C PRO A 243 -11.91 -2.31 33.19
N SER A 244 -11.16 -2.87 32.24
CA SER A 244 -11.47 -2.82 30.82
C SER A 244 -12.82 -3.45 30.49
N LEU A 245 -13.48 -2.90 29.48
CA LEU A 245 -14.69 -3.45 28.86
C LEU A 245 -14.38 -4.61 27.90
N PHE A 246 -13.10 -4.82 27.58
CA PHE A 246 -12.69 -5.67 26.47
C PHE A 246 -12.06 -6.98 26.94
N ASP A 247 -12.37 -8.01 26.16
CA ASP A 247 -11.45 -9.11 25.94
C ASP A 247 -10.69 -8.87 24.64
N PHE A 248 -9.37 -9.02 24.73
CA PHE A 248 -8.46 -8.75 23.64
C PHE A 248 -7.92 -10.06 23.07
N PHE A 249 -7.91 -10.16 21.75
CA PHE A 249 -7.39 -11.31 21.04
C PHE A 249 -6.42 -10.89 19.95
N ILE A 250 -5.35 -11.66 19.76
CA ILE A 250 -4.56 -11.58 18.53
C ILE A 250 -5.26 -12.46 17.50
N GLN A 251 -5.59 -11.90 16.35
CA GLN A 251 -6.06 -12.67 15.20
C GLN A 251 -4.92 -12.85 14.21
N PHE A 252 -4.64 -14.10 13.85
CA PHE A 252 -3.83 -14.46 12.70
C PHE A 252 -4.75 -14.74 11.52
N THR A 253 -4.58 -13.97 10.44
CA THR A 253 -5.29 -14.17 9.18
C THR A 253 -4.30 -14.56 8.09
N LYS A 254 -4.58 -15.64 7.37
CA LYS A 254 -3.80 -16.07 6.21
C LYS A 254 -4.69 -16.13 4.99
N THR A 255 -4.38 -15.31 3.99
CA THR A 255 -5.11 -15.27 2.73
C THR A 255 -4.28 -15.93 1.63
N SER A 256 -4.82 -17.00 1.05
CA SER A 256 -4.19 -17.74 -0.03
C SER A 256 -4.43 -17.07 -1.39
N PRO A 257 -3.64 -17.38 -2.44
CA PRO A 257 -3.79 -16.73 -3.75
C PRO A 257 -5.15 -16.97 -4.42
N ASP A 258 -5.90 -17.98 -3.99
CA ASP A 258 -7.24 -18.33 -4.46
C ASP A 258 -8.36 -17.63 -3.67
N GLY A 259 -7.99 -16.71 -2.76
CA GLY A 259 -8.92 -16.02 -1.87
C GLY A 259 -9.31 -16.83 -0.62
N THR A 260 -8.78 -18.05 -0.44
CA THR A 260 -9.10 -18.84 0.77
C THR A 260 -8.49 -18.18 2.00
N VAL A 261 -9.34 -17.80 2.95
CA VAL A 261 -8.95 -17.19 4.23
C VAL A 261 -8.93 -18.24 5.34
N TYR A 262 -7.83 -18.30 6.08
CA TYR A 262 -7.70 -19.07 7.33
C TYR A 262 -7.52 -18.10 8.50
N ILE A 263 -8.29 -18.31 9.57
CA ILE A 263 -8.27 -17.47 10.77
C ILE A 263 -7.99 -18.32 12.00
N GLU A 264 -7.06 -17.87 12.83
CA GLU A 264 -6.79 -18.40 14.17
C GLU A 264 -6.76 -17.24 15.18
N ARG A 265 -7.31 -17.45 16.38
CA ARG A 265 -7.36 -16.43 17.44
C ARG A 265 -6.67 -16.93 18.69
N PHE A 266 -5.90 -16.04 19.30
CA PHE A 266 -5.16 -16.27 20.53
C PHE A 266 -5.48 -15.20 21.55
N ASN A 267 -5.33 -15.51 22.84
CA ASN A 267 -5.42 -14.49 23.87
C ASN A 267 -4.33 -13.43 23.64
N TYR A 268 -4.66 -12.16 23.85
CA TYR A 268 -3.69 -11.06 23.77
C TYR A 268 -2.86 -10.99 25.06
N ASP A 269 -1.94 -11.95 25.21
CA ASP A 269 -1.02 -12.07 26.36
C ASP A 269 0.42 -11.65 26.02
N LYS A 270 0.67 -11.30 24.75
CA LYS A 270 1.95 -10.85 24.20
C LYS A 270 1.71 -9.75 23.18
N SER A 271 2.74 -8.96 22.90
CA SER A 271 2.68 -7.93 21.86
C SER A 271 2.50 -8.53 20.46
N LEU A 272 1.87 -7.77 19.56
CA LEU A 272 1.80 -8.09 18.14
C LEU A 272 3.19 -8.23 17.53
N MET A 273 4.13 -7.39 17.95
CA MET A 273 5.54 -7.48 17.51
C MET A 273 6.13 -8.87 17.83
N ALA A 274 5.89 -9.40 19.03
CA ALA A 274 6.36 -10.73 19.41
C ALA A 274 5.69 -11.84 18.59
N ALA A 275 4.39 -11.71 18.29
CA ALA A 275 3.67 -12.65 17.44
C ALA A 275 4.19 -12.65 15.99
N ARG A 276 4.46 -11.46 15.43
CA ARG A 276 5.06 -11.28 14.09
C ARG A 276 6.45 -11.90 14.03
N LYS A 277 7.32 -11.58 14.99
CA LYS A 277 8.66 -12.16 15.12
C LYS A 277 8.60 -13.68 15.18
N TYR A 278 7.69 -14.25 15.98
CA TYR A 278 7.48 -15.69 16.05
C TYR A 278 7.10 -16.29 14.70
N LEU A 279 6.14 -15.68 13.98
CA LEU A 279 5.69 -16.17 12.69
C LEU A 279 6.80 -16.13 11.63
N ILE A 280 7.53 -15.01 11.53
CA ILE A 280 8.67 -14.84 10.63
C ILE A 280 9.75 -15.89 10.95
N CYS A 281 10.10 -16.06 12.24
CA CYS A 281 11.07 -17.07 12.67
C CYS A 281 10.60 -18.50 12.38
N LYS A 282 9.31 -18.81 12.53
CA LYS A 282 8.74 -20.13 12.19
C LYS A 282 8.95 -20.44 10.70
N LEU A 283 8.69 -19.47 9.81
CA LEU A 283 8.80 -19.66 8.35
C LEU A 283 10.26 -19.66 7.85
N LEU A 284 11.07 -18.70 8.32
CA LEU A 284 12.38 -18.40 7.73
C LEU A 284 13.56 -18.87 8.59
N GLY A 285 13.40 -18.94 9.91
CA GLY A 285 14.45 -19.31 10.84
C GLY A 285 14.96 -20.75 10.66
N ASN A 286 16.13 -21.03 11.25
CA ASN A 286 16.81 -22.33 11.24
C ASN A 286 17.14 -22.88 9.84
N ARG A 287 17.38 -22.00 8.86
CA ARG A 287 17.88 -22.36 7.53
C ARG A 287 19.37 -22.13 7.46
N LYS A 288 20.12 -23.11 6.96
CA LYS A 288 21.56 -22.98 6.69
C LYS A 288 21.87 -22.36 5.32
N PRO A 289 21.15 -22.72 4.24
CA PRO A 289 21.38 -22.12 2.94
C PRO A 289 20.87 -20.68 2.88
N VAL A 290 21.59 -19.83 2.16
CA VAL A 290 21.17 -18.46 1.81
C VAL A 290 19.82 -18.50 1.09
N MET A 291 18.92 -17.60 1.48
CA MET A 291 17.61 -17.48 0.84
C MET A 291 17.71 -16.55 -0.36
N LYS A 292 17.19 -16.98 -1.50
CA LYS A 292 17.13 -16.16 -2.71
C LYS A 292 15.80 -15.45 -2.77
N ILE A 293 15.84 -14.12 -2.85
CA ILE A 293 14.67 -13.26 -2.90
C ILE A 293 14.79 -12.39 -4.15
N LYS A 294 13.84 -12.50 -5.07
CA LYS A 294 13.84 -11.64 -6.26
C LYS A 294 13.47 -10.20 -5.87
N SER A 295 12.41 -9.99 -5.09
CA SER A 295 12.02 -8.67 -4.58
C SER A 295 11.72 -8.68 -3.09
N LEU A 296 12.40 -7.82 -2.34
CA LEU A 296 12.18 -7.55 -0.91
C LEU A 296 11.68 -6.12 -0.76
N GLY A 297 10.59 -5.91 -0.01
CA GLY A 297 9.99 -4.59 0.17
C GLY A 297 9.57 -4.32 1.62
N PHE A 298 9.80 -3.11 2.13
CA PHE A 298 9.32 -2.68 3.45
C PHE A 298 8.48 -1.42 3.33
N TRP A 299 7.17 -1.55 3.47
CA TRP A 299 6.24 -0.46 3.18
C TRP A 299 5.53 -0.02 4.45
N ALA A 300 5.89 1.15 4.96
CA ALA A 300 5.26 1.72 6.16
C ALA A 300 4.13 2.67 5.74
N ARG A 301 3.10 2.83 6.57
CA ARG A 301 2.07 3.85 6.30
C ARG A 301 2.66 5.25 6.55
N PRO A 302 2.19 6.29 5.82
CA PRO A 302 2.56 7.68 6.11
C PRO A 302 2.29 8.04 7.57
N GLY A 303 3.20 8.77 8.21
CA GLY A 303 3.13 9.10 9.66
C GLY A 303 3.32 7.90 10.61
N GLY A 304 3.36 6.67 10.07
CA GLY A 304 3.56 5.44 10.81
C GLY A 304 5.02 5.00 10.88
N GLY A 305 5.21 3.83 11.49
CA GLY A 305 6.50 3.18 11.52
C GLY A 305 6.35 1.66 11.50
N LEU A 306 7.36 1.00 10.96
CA LEU A 306 7.37 -0.43 10.74
C LEU A 306 8.65 -1.02 11.34
N VAL A 307 8.47 -1.94 12.29
CA VAL A 307 9.56 -2.71 12.90
C VAL A 307 9.52 -4.14 12.37
N ILE A 308 10.60 -4.57 11.76
CA ILE A 308 10.74 -5.91 11.18
C ILE A 308 11.83 -6.68 11.92
N SER A 309 11.41 -7.66 12.72
CA SER A 309 12.31 -8.59 13.39
C SER A 309 12.60 -9.80 12.52
N LEU A 310 13.72 -9.77 11.81
CA LEU A 310 14.20 -10.93 11.06
C LEU A 310 14.89 -11.96 11.99
N PRO A 311 14.96 -13.24 11.59
CA PRO A 311 15.67 -14.26 12.37
C PRO A 311 17.17 -13.93 12.47
N GLU A 312 17.74 -14.17 13.65
CA GLU A 312 19.16 -13.91 13.89
C GLU A 312 20.06 -14.70 12.93
N GLY A 313 21.08 -14.02 12.38
CA GLY A 313 22.04 -14.61 11.45
C GLY A 313 21.48 -14.94 10.06
N ILE A 314 20.29 -14.46 9.70
CA ILE A 314 19.72 -14.67 8.36
C ILE A 314 20.59 -14.01 7.29
N LYS A 315 20.74 -14.70 6.15
CA LYS A 315 21.41 -14.18 4.95
C LYS A 315 20.49 -14.25 3.73
N LEU A 316 20.34 -13.11 3.08
CA LEU A 316 19.43 -12.87 1.98
C LEU A 316 20.20 -12.48 0.71
N ASP A 317 19.98 -13.23 -0.37
CA ASP A 317 20.43 -12.91 -1.71
C ASP A 317 19.29 -12.18 -2.44
N VAL A 318 19.30 -10.84 -2.36
CA VAL A 318 18.24 -9.94 -2.84
C VAL A 318 18.61 -9.29 -4.18
N GLN A 319 17.72 -9.32 -5.17
CA GLN A 319 17.92 -8.67 -6.47
C GLN A 319 17.32 -7.27 -6.52
N ASN A 320 16.06 -7.15 -6.10
CA ASN A 320 15.31 -5.90 -6.08
C ASN A 320 14.96 -5.54 -4.65
N PHE A 321 15.14 -4.28 -4.28
CA PHE A 321 14.83 -3.77 -2.94
C PHE A 321 13.90 -2.56 -3.05
N GLY A 322 12.90 -2.52 -2.16
CA GLY A 322 12.00 -1.38 -2.05
C GLY A 322 11.77 -1.00 -0.59
N THR A 323 11.61 0.27 -0.28
CA THR A 323 11.28 0.68 1.08
C THR A 323 10.57 2.02 1.13
N SER A 324 9.74 2.19 2.16
CA SER A 324 9.36 3.50 2.68
C SER A 324 10.39 3.99 3.69
N GLY A 325 10.16 5.17 4.27
CA GLY A 325 10.98 5.70 5.35
C GLY A 325 12.27 6.35 4.87
N ASN A 326 13.09 6.81 5.81
CA ASN A 326 14.42 7.30 5.48
C ASN A 326 15.26 6.19 4.80
N LEU A 327 15.50 6.32 3.49
CA LEU A 327 16.10 5.28 2.68
C LEU A 327 17.49 4.90 3.18
N SER A 328 18.34 5.90 3.46
CA SER A 328 19.70 5.68 3.93
C SER A 328 19.74 4.90 5.25
N ASP A 329 18.89 5.27 6.20
CA ASP A 329 18.73 4.58 7.49
C ASP A 329 18.28 3.12 7.33
N VAL A 330 17.35 2.85 6.42
CA VAL A 330 16.89 1.48 6.15
C VAL A 330 17.99 0.66 5.48
N LEU A 331 18.69 1.22 4.50
CA LEU A 331 19.76 0.54 3.78
C LEU A 331 20.92 0.14 4.71
N GLU A 332 21.29 1.00 5.66
CA GLU A 332 22.28 0.69 6.70
C GLU A 332 21.85 -0.50 7.58
N ARG A 333 20.56 -0.56 7.96
CA ARG A 333 20.01 -1.65 8.78
C ARG A 333 19.86 -2.96 8.01
N VAL A 334 19.67 -2.90 6.70
CA VAL A 334 19.54 -4.07 5.82
C VAL A 334 20.88 -4.66 5.43
N GLU A 335 21.94 -3.85 5.37
CA GLU A 335 23.25 -4.30 4.92
C GLU A 335 23.78 -5.57 5.63
N PRO A 336 23.65 -5.72 6.97
CA PRO A 336 24.10 -6.92 7.67
C PRO A 336 23.35 -8.21 7.29
N VAL A 337 22.11 -8.11 6.81
CA VAL A 337 21.30 -9.29 6.43
C VAL A 337 21.50 -9.70 4.97
N LEU A 338 22.18 -8.89 4.16
CA LEU A 338 22.52 -9.24 2.78
C LEU A 338 23.67 -10.25 2.75
N GLU A 339 23.58 -11.20 1.81
CA GLU A 339 24.69 -12.11 1.48
C GLU A 339 25.79 -11.37 0.73
N TYR A 340 25.41 -10.47 -0.18
CA TYR A 340 26.31 -9.67 -1.01
C TYR A 340 26.04 -8.17 -0.80
N PRO A 341 26.52 -7.57 0.31
CA PRO A 341 26.18 -6.18 0.67
C PRO A 341 26.63 -5.14 -0.37
N ASN A 342 27.72 -5.40 -1.07
CA ASN A 342 28.28 -4.48 -2.09
C ASN A 342 27.73 -4.72 -3.50
N ARG A 343 26.87 -5.73 -3.70
CA ARG A 343 26.26 -5.96 -5.01
C ARG A 343 25.17 -4.91 -5.22
N PRO A 344 25.18 -4.16 -6.33
CA PRO A 344 24.10 -3.24 -6.64
C PRO A 344 22.76 -3.96 -6.79
N PHE A 345 21.67 -3.27 -6.47
CA PHE A 345 20.33 -3.77 -6.76
C PHE A 345 20.03 -3.60 -8.24
N ASN A 346 19.33 -4.57 -8.83
CA ASN A 346 18.81 -4.44 -10.19
C ASN A 346 17.68 -3.38 -10.24
N LEU A 347 16.95 -3.26 -9.13
CA LEU A 347 15.86 -2.31 -8.96
C LEU A 347 15.88 -1.81 -7.52
N LEU A 348 15.96 -0.50 -7.33
CA LEU A 348 15.81 0.15 -6.03
C LEU A 348 14.58 1.06 -6.08
N THR A 349 13.57 0.76 -5.26
CA THR A 349 12.32 1.54 -5.19
C THR A 349 12.22 2.27 -3.87
N SER A 350 11.80 3.53 -3.90
CA SER A 350 11.51 4.29 -2.68
C SER A 350 10.33 5.23 -2.91
N ASP A 351 9.47 5.36 -1.89
CA ASP A 351 8.36 6.32 -1.85
C ASP A 351 8.69 7.64 -1.14
N SER A 352 9.89 7.71 -0.57
CA SER A 352 10.35 8.79 0.30
C SER A 352 11.82 9.13 0.01
N LEU A 353 12.24 8.95 -1.25
CA LEU A 353 13.60 9.28 -1.71
C LEU A 353 13.82 10.79 -1.66
N ARG A 354 14.88 11.22 -0.98
CA ARG A 354 15.26 12.63 -0.86
C ARG A 354 16.46 12.96 -1.73
N LEU A 355 16.67 14.26 -1.96
CA LEU A 355 17.84 14.75 -2.71
C LEU A 355 19.17 14.35 -2.03
N GLU A 356 19.21 14.31 -0.71
CA GLU A 356 20.39 13.88 0.06
C GLU A 356 20.76 12.40 -0.15
N ASP A 357 19.77 11.54 -0.44
CA ASP A 357 20.00 10.12 -0.72
C ASP A 357 20.69 9.89 -2.07
N ALA A 358 20.72 10.89 -2.97
CA ALA A 358 21.43 10.80 -4.24
C ALA A 358 22.94 10.52 -4.07
N GLN A 359 23.51 10.85 -2.90
CA GLN A 359 24.91 10.59 -2.57
C GLN A 359 25.13 9.18 -1.99
N ASN A 360 24.06 8.42 -1.72
CA ASN A 360 24.17 7.07 -1.18
C ASN A 360 24.72 6.10 -2.24
N PRO A 361 25.81 5.34 -1.96
CA PRO A 361 26.40 4.44 -2.95
C PRO A 361 25.44 3.37 -3.47
N LYS A 362 24.48 2.91 -2.66
CA LYS A 362 23.50 1.91 -3.11
C LYS A 362 22.45 2.50 -4.04
N VAL A 363 22.16 3.80 -3.91
CA VAL A 363 21.30 4.56 -4.83
C VAL A 363 22.02 4.75 -6.16
N GLN A 364 23.22 5.32 -6.15
CA GLN A 364 23.98 5.61 -7.37
C GLN A 364 24.29 4.37 -8.21
N ASN A 365 24.54 3.23 -7.57
CA ASN A 365 24.91 2.00 -8.27
C ASN A 365 23.70 1.16 -8.72
N ALA A 366 22.47 1.48 -8.29
CA ALA A 366 21.29 0.73 -8.69
C ALA A 366 21.11 0.77 -10.22
N GLU A 367 20.81 -0.39 -10.82
CA GLU A 367 20.65 -0.48 -12.28
C GLU A 367 19.44 0.31 -12.77
N VAL A 368 18.35 0.30 -11.98
CA VAL A 368 17.15 1.11 -12.17
C VAL A 368 16.74 1.70 -10.82
N LEU A 369 16.60 3.02 -10.78
CA LEU A 369 16.07 3.75 -9.63
C LEU A 369 14.59 4.05 -9.86
N VAL A 370 13.74 3.69 -8.91
CA VAL A 370 12.29 3.91 -8.99
C VAL A 370 11.85 4.81 -7.85
N LEU A 371 11.21 5.91 -8.20
CA LEU A 371 10.44 6.77 -7.33
C LEU A 371 8.98 6.37 -7.46
N SER A 372 8.37 5.82 -6.41
CA SER A 372 6.96 5.41 -6.42
C SER A 372 6.19 6.26 -5.43
N ASP A 373 5.12 6.95 -5.82
CA ASP A 373 4.29 7.71 -4.87
C ASP A 373 5.10 8.77 -4.08
N ASN A 374 6.12 9.35 -4.69
CA ASN A 374 7.01 10.31 -4.03
C ASN A 374 6.58 11.75 -4.34
N TRP A 375 5.97 12.43 -3.38
CA TRP A 375 5.31 13.72 -3.60
C TRP A 375 6.15 14.94 -3.23
N ASP A 376 7.22 14.76 -2.45
CA ASP A 376 7.95 15.86 -1.80
C ASP A 376 9.34 16.14 -2.39
N VAL A 377 9.64 15.57 -3.57
CA VAL A 377 10.95 15.71 -4.21
C VAL A 377 10.89 16.45 -5.54
N ASP A 378 11.80 17.40 -5.72
CA ASP A 378 12.06 18.00 -7.03
C ASP A 378 12.74 16.97 -7.93
N TYR A 379 11.95 16.37 -8.83
CA TYR A 379 12.43 15.35 -9.76
C TYR A 379 13.56 15.84 -10.66
N ILE A 380 13.55 17.11 -11.07
CA ILE A 380 14.58 17.66 -11.96
C ILE A 380 15.90 17.78 -11.21
N ALA A 381 15.87 18.36 -10.01
CA ALA A 381 17.04 18.46 -9.16
C ALA A 381 17.62 17.07 -8.84
N LEU A 382 16.75 16.11 -8.51
CA LEU A 382 17.18 14.75 -8.20
C LEU A 382 17.80 14.05 -9.41
N CYS A 383 17.16 14.09 -10.58
CA CYS A 383 17.66 13.45 -11.81
C CYS A 383 19.04 14.01 -12.24
N ARG A 384 19.35 15.25 -11.88
CA ARG A 384 20.66 15.88 -12.13
C ARG A 384 21.74 15.44 -11.14
N GLU A 385 21.36 15.14 -9.91
CA GLU A 385 22.29 14.71 -8.84
C GLU A 385 22.63 13.22 -8.91
N VAL A 386 21.69 12.37 -9.34
CA VAL A 386 21.90 10.93 -9.45
C VAL A 386 22.68 10.56 -10.71
N GLN A 387 23.46 9.47 -10.64
CA GLN A 387 24.25 8.94 -11.78
C GLN A 387 23.54 7.78 -12.51
N ASN A 388 22.32 7.45 -12.06
CA ASN A 388 21.55 6.33 -12.59
C ASN A 388 21.15 6.60 -14.04
N LYS A 389 21.43 5.64 -14.92
CA LYS A 389 21.05 5.74 -16.35
C LYS A 389 19.56 5.49 -16.58
N ASN A 390 18.93 4.79 -15.65
CA ASN A 390 17.56 4.34 -15.76
C ASN A 390 16.80 4.81 -14.53
N ILE A 391 15.84 5.69 -14.76
CA ILE A 391 15.02 6.30 -13.71
C ILE A 391 13.56 6.06 -14.07
N VAL A 392 12.79 5.58 -13.11
CA VAL A 392 11.34 5.42 -13.24
C VAL A 392 10.68 6.27 -12.17
N ILE A 393 9.75 7.12 -12.57
CA ILE A 393 8.88 7.88 -11.69
C ILE A 393 7.47 7.33 -11.91
N PHE A 394 6.86 6.78 -10.88
CA PHE A 394 5.57 6.13 -10.95
C PHE A 394 4.67 6.68 -9.85
N LEU A 395 3.67 7.48 -10.20
CA LEU A 395 2.84 8.22 -9.24
C LEU A 395 3.67 9.18 -8.36
N GLY A 396 3.09 10.30 -7.95
CA GLY A 396 3.79 11.35 -7.20
C GLY A 396 3.51 12.75 -7.75
N GLN A 397 4.38 13.71 -7.40
CA GLN A 397 4.15 15.13 -7.73
C GLN A 397 3.92 15.33 -9.24
N GLU A 398 2.81 15.98 -9.59
CA GLU A 398 2.46 16.21 -10.98
C GLU A 398 3.48 17.10 -11.69
N MET A 399 4.06 16.59 -12.78
CA MET A 399 5.06 17.32 -13.56
C MET A 399 4.42 18.25 -14.58
N GLN A 400 4.96 19.46 -14.67
CA GLN A 400 4.58 20.46 -15.67
C GLN A 400 5.27 20.17 -17.01
N PRO A 401 4.65 20.53 -18.16
CA PRO A 401 5.25 20.37 -19.50
C PRO A 401 6.71 20.86 -19.63
N LEU A 402 7.05 21.96 -18.95
CA LEU A 402 8.40 22.51 -18.93
C LEU A 402 9.42 21.56 -18.29
N GLU A 403 9.04 20.86 -17.23
CA GLU A 403 9.90 19.95 -16.48
C GLU A 403 10.28 18.73 -17.33
N TYR A 404 9.33 18.18 -18.09
CA TYR A 404 9.62 17.17 -19.10
C TYR A 404 10.63 17.66 -20.14
N GLY A 405 10.49 18.92 -20.60
CA GLY A 405 11.44 19.55 -21.51
C GLY A 405 12.86 19.63 -20.92
N LEU A 406 12.98 20.02 -19.66
CA LEU A 406 14.27 20.09 -18.95
C LEU A 406 14.95 18.72 -18.84
N LEU A 407 14.19 17.65 -18.55
CA LEU A 407 14.76 16.29 -18.54
C LEU A 407 15.27 15.87 -19.92
N VAL A 408 14.54 16.23 -20.98
CA VAL A 408 14.97 15.96 -22.36
C VAL A 408 16.24 16.74 -22.70
N GLU A 409 16.35 18.02 -22.32
CA GLU A 409 17.58 18.81 -22.47
C GLU A 409 18.75 18.15 -21.74
N ASP A 410 18.57 17.79 -20.47
CA ASP A 410 19.61 17.15 -19.67
C ASP A 410 20.09 15.83 -20.31
N LEU A 411 19.18 15.01 -20.83
CA LEU A 411 19.51 13.76 -21.55
C LEU A 411 20.30 14.01 -22.85
N ILE A 412 20.00 15.10 -23.56
CA ILE A 412 20.73 15.53 -24.77
C ILE A 412 22.14 16.01 -24.40
N GLU A 413 22.26 16.86 -23.38
CA GLU A 413 23.52 17.49 -22.96
C GLU A 413 24.50 16.50 -22.34
N THR A 414 24.00 15.61 -21.48
CA THR A 414 24.80 14.56 -20.82
C THR A 414 25.30 13.48 -21.79
N LYS A 415 24.85 13.52 -23.06
CA LYS A 415 25.17 12.54 -24.11
C LYS A 415 24.91 11.12 -23.61
N GLY A 416 23.68 10.89 -23.14
CA GLY A 416 23.23 9.59 -22.65
C GLY A 416 23.77 8.45 -23.52
N THR A 417 24.26 7.39 -22.87
CA THR A 417 24.72 6.21 -23.61
C THR A 417 23.51 5.42 -24.11
N VAL A 418 23.70 4.61 -25.15
CA VAL A 418 22.63 3.70 -25.61
C VAL A 418 22.06 2.89 -24.45
N GLY A 419 20.73 2.90 -24.31
CA GLY A 419 20.01 2.21 -23.25
C GLY A 419 19.71 3.04 -22.00
N THR A 420 20.13 4.30 -21.92
CA THR A 420 19.65 5.26 -20.91
C THR A 420 18.17 5.56 -21.15
N PHE A 421 17.32 5.43 -20.12
CA PHE A 421 15.90 5.76 -20.23
C PHE A 421 15.31 6.35 -18.95
N TYR A 422 14.43 7.35 -19.11
CA TYR A 422 13.55 7.85 -18.06
C TYR A 422 12.10 7.48 -18.39
N GLU A 423 11.40 6.90 -17.44
CA GLU A 423 9.99 6.51 -17.59
C GLU A 423 9.16 7.21 -16.51
N ILE A 424 8.16 7.97 -16.92
CA ILE A 424 7.37 8.82 -16.03
C ILE A 424 5.91 8.46 -16.24
N THR A 425 5.28 7.87 -15.23
CA THR A 425 3.89 7.47 -15.23
C THR A 425 3.10 8.31 -14.23
N GLN A 426 2.17 9.13 -14.73
CA GLN A 426 1.38 10.06 -13.92
C GLN A 426 -0.09 10.10 -14.38
N THR A 427 -0.94 10.68 -13.56
CA THR A 427 -2.34 10.95 -13.89
C THR A 427 -2.44 12.06 -14.93
N GLY A 428 -3.43 11.98 -15.83
CA GLY A 428 -3.73 13.07 -16.77
C GLY A 428 -3.13 12.91 -18.16
N GLU A 429 -3.95 12.36 -19.07
CA GLU A 429 -3.67 12.26 -20.50
C GLU A 429 -3.32 13.62 -21.13
N ASP A 430 -4.13 14.63 -20.84
CA ASP A 430 -4.01 15.95 -21.48
C ASP A 430 -2.69 16.64 -21.16
N LYS A 431 -2.21 16.53 -19.92
CA LYS A 431 -0.92 17.10 -19.51
C LYS A 431 0.25 16.36 -20.13
N THR A 432 0.19 15.04 -20.19
CA THR A 432 1.19 14.22 -20.87
C THR A 432 1.27 14.56 -22.37
N LYS A 433 0.11 14.76 -23.01
CA LYS A 433 0.03 15.22 -24.41
C LYS A 433 0.51 16.67 -24.59
N GLU A 434 0.23 17.56 -23.65
CA GLU A 434 0.72 18.93 -23.65
C GLU A 434 2.24 18.97 -23.54
N ALA A 435 2.82 18.17 -22.65
CA ALA A 435 4.26 17.97 -22.53
C ALA A 435 4.89 17.47 -23.84
N MET A 436 4.26 16.51 -24.52
CA MET A 436 4.70 16.07 -25.86
C MET A 436 4.70 17.22 -26.88
N ARG A 437 3.62 18.01 -26.93
CA ARG A 437 3.55 19.17 -27.85
C ARG A 437 4.61 20.21 -27.52
N PHE A 438 4.85 20.45 -26.23
CA PHE A 438 5.88 21.35 -25.75
C PHE A 438 7.27 20.91 -26.21
N ILE A 439 7.64 19.64 -25.97
CA ILE A 439 8.92 19.08 -26.43
C ILE A 439 9.06 19.20 -27.95
N ALA A 440 8.03 18.85 -28.72
CA ALA A 440 8.08 18.92 -30.17
C ALA A 440 8.26 20.34 -30.72
N ALA A 441 7.74 21.36 -30.03
CA ALA A 441 7.90 22.76 -30.41
C ALA A 441 9.25 23.35 -29.99
N HIS A 442 9.85 22.80 -28.93
CA HIS A 442 11.06 23.33 -28.30
C HIS A 442 12.37 22.90 -29.00
N PHE A 443 12.39 21.74 -29.64
CA PHE A 443 13.60 21.21 -30.31
C PHE A 443 13.53 21.30 -31.85
N GLU A 444 14.66 21.66 -32.47
CA GLU A 444 14.79 21.70 -33.94
C GLU A 444 15.03 20.29 -34.54
N ASN A 445 14.54 20.04 -35.76
CA ASN A 445 14.71 18.78 -36.52
C ASN A 445 14.05 17.54 -35.90
N VAL A 446 13.00 17.73 -35.09
CA VAL A 446 12.18 16.65 -34.51
C VAL A 446 11.37 15.94 -35.60
N VAL A 447 11.36 14.60 -35.56
CA VAL A 447 10.39 13.80 -36.32
C VAL A 447 9.27 13.40 -35.37
N MET A 448 8.09 14.00 -35.56
CA MET A 448 6.88 13.63 -34.81
C MET A 448 6.11 12.55 -35.57
N ARG A 449 5.73 11.50 -34.85
CA ARG A 449 4.72 10.50 -35.21
C ARG A 449 3.64 10.51 -34.12
N GLU A 450 2.46 9.95 -34.40
CA GLU A 450 1.24 10.08 -33.57
C GLU A 450 1.48 10.12 -32.04
N SER A 451 2.25 9.17 -31.49
CA SER A 451 2.61 9.09 -30.07
C SER A 451 4.12 9.02 -29.80
N LEU A 452 4.95 9.39 -30.78
CA LEU A 452 6.41 9.25 -30.71
C LEU A 452 7.12 10.48 -31.29
N ILE A 453 8.00 11.07 -30.51
CA ILE A 453 8.92 12.14 -30.88
C ILE A 453 10.31 11.54 -31.02
N ILE A 454 10.98 11.81 -32.14
CA ILE A 454 12.36 11.38 -32.36
C ILE A 454 13.23 12.62 -32.49
N ILE A 455 14.18 12.77 -31.56
CA ILE A 455 15.15 13.86 -31.51
C ILE A 455 16.51 13.31 -31.96
N PRO A 456 17.06 13.76 -33.10
CA PRO A 456 18.37 13.32 -33.57
C PRO A 456 19.49 13.75 -32.62
N LEU A 457 20.34 12.81 -32.21
CA LEU A 457 21.54 13.08 -31.43
C LEU A 457 22.81 12.91 -32.27
N SER A 458 23.96 13.31 -31.72
CA SER A 458 25.26 13.08 -32.34
C SER A 458 25.60 11.58 -32.47
N HIS A 459 26.53 11.22 -33.36
CA HIS A 459 27.11 9.86 -33.47
C HIS A 459 26.13 8.70 -33.73
N GLN A 460 25.12 8.88 -34.60
CA GLN A 460 24.11 7.85 -34.91
C GLN A 460 23.25 7.45 -33.70
N LEU A 461 23.06 8.34 -32.73
CA LEU A 461 22.09 8.16 -31.66
C LEU A 461 20.83 8.97 -31.95
N GLN A 462 19.73 8.58 -31.33
CA GLN A 462 18.50 9.36 -31.30
C GLN A 462 17.81 9.16 -29.94
N LEU A 463 17.14 10.20 -29.47
CA LEU A 463 16.29 10.14 -28.30
C LEU A 463 14.85 9.94 -28.76
N ASN A 464 14.25 8.83 -28.32
CA ASN A 464 12.85 8.52 -28.56
C ASN A 464 12.04 8.95 -27.33
N VAL A 465 11.06 9.82 -27.52
CA VAL A 465 10.10 10.18 -26.48
C VAL A 465 8.73 9.65 -26.91
N SER A 466 8.24 8.61 -26.25
CA SER A 466 6.94 7.99 -26.52
C SER A 466 5.95 8.24 -25.40
N CYS A 467 4.67 8.34 -25.74
CA CYS A 467 3.58 8.42 -24.77
C CYS A 467 2.54 7.34 -25.02
N GLU A 468 2.27 6.54 -24.00
CA GLU A 468 1.32 5.43 -24.07
C GLU A 468 0.46 5.40 -22.80
N PRO A 469 -0.81 4.99 -22.90
CA PRO A 469 -1.62 4.73 -21.71
C PRO A 469 -0.98 3.62 -20.89
N TYR A 470 -1.10 3.69 -19.57
CA TYR A 470 -0.61 2.64 -18.69
C TYR A 470 -1.53 1.42 -18.76
N LEU A 471 -0.98 0.28 -19.20
CA LEU A 471 -1.78 -0.94 -19.47
C LEU A 471 -1.54 -2.08 -18.48
N MET A 472 -0.68 -1.89 -17.47
CA MET A 472 -0.32 -2.98 -16.55
C MET A 472 -1.38 -3.22 -15.47
N ASP A 473 -2.16 -2.20 -15.10
CA ASP A 473 -3.28 -2.33 -14.17
C ASP A 473 -4.58 -1.76 -14.78
N PRO A 474 -5.60 -2.60 -15.02
CA PRO A 474 -6.89 -2.16 -15.55
C PRO A 474 -7.70 -1.26 -14.61
N SER A 475 -7.37 -1.14 -13.33
CA SER A 475 -7.98 -0.11 -12.48
C SER A 475 -7.39 1.28 -12.78
N LEU A 476 -6.11 1.35 -13.13
CA LEU A 476 -5.38 2.61 -13.32
C LEU A 476 -5.48 3.18 -14.75
N VAL A 477 -6.67 3.13 -15.36
CA VAL A 477 -6.91 3.52 -16.76
C VAL A 477 -6.65 5.00 -17.06
N HIS A 478 -6.55 5.83 -16.02
CA HIS A 478 -6.32 7.26 -16.12
C HIS A 478 -4.82 7.64 -16.11
N LEU A 479 -3.93 6.65 -15.96
CA LEU A 479 -2.48 6.85 -15.97
C LEU A 479 -1.90 6.82 -17.38
N TRP A 480 -0.96 7.72 -17.63
CA TRP A 480 -0.21 7.83 -18.87
C TRP A 480 1.28 7.77 -18.59
N THR A 481 2.00 7.08 -19.47
CA THR A 481 3.45 6.89 -19.34
C THR A 481 4.17 7.61 -20.47
N MET A 482 5.01 8.57 -20.11
CA MET A 482 6.00 9.16 -21.00
C MET A 482 7.34 8.43 -20.80
N LYS A 483 7.85 7.82 -21.88
CA LYS A 483 9.15 7.16 -21.88
C LYS A 483 10.12 7.90 -22.78
N MET A 484 11.25 8.32 -22.21
CA MET A 484 12.36 8.97 -22.90
C MET A 484 13.53 7.99 -22.95
N GLU A 485 13.93 7.51 -24.13
CA GLU A 485 14.95 6.47 -24.27
C GLU A 485 15.98 6.81 -25.36
N VAL A 486 17.26 6.71 -25.02
CA VAL A 486 18.36 6.90 -25.98
C VAL A 486 18.64 5.58 -26.71
N VAL A 487 18.37 5.57 -28.01
CA VAL A 487 18.53 4.40 -28.88
C VAL A 487 19.55 4.66 -29.99
N GLN A 488 20.11 3.58 -30.53
CA GLN A 488 20.96 3.67 -31.72
C GLN A 488 20.08 3.86 -32.95
N ASN A 489 20.42 4.84 -33.78
CA ASN A 489 19.78 5.11 -35.06
C ASN A 489 20.05 3.91 -35.98
N GLN A 490 19.05 3.04 -36.12
CA GLN A 490 19.06 1.97 -37.11
C GLN A 490 18.83 2.61 -38.49
N LYS A 491 19.91 3.11 -39.10
CA LYS A 491 19.91 3.33 -40.55
C LYS A 491 19.78 1.97 -41.23
N ASN A 492 18.60 1.70 -41.80
CA ASN A 492 18.46 0.78 -42.93
C ASN A 492 19.34 1.22 -44.09
#